data_AF-A0A1Q9P794-F1
#
_entry.id   AF-A0A1Q9P794-F1
#
_cell.length_a   1.000
_cell.length_b   1.000
_cell.length_c   1.000
_cell.angle_alpha   90.00
_cell.angle_beta   90.00
_cell.angle_gamma   90.00
#
_symmetry.space_group_name_H-M   'P 1'
#
loop_
_entity.id
_entity.type
_entity.pdbx_description
1 polymer ?
#
loop_
_entity_poly.entity_id
_entity_poly.type
_entity_poly.pdbx_seq_one_letter_code
_entity_poly.pdbx_strand_id
1 'polypeptide(L)' 'MPDWKIIFQDLKTTGQTFTVYLRYQQKDTLAKIPNVKVQEVFDDHVKLENPSGFGLLGYEDILYISIPRQSHIQQM' A
#
# COMPACT_ATOMS: atom_id res chain seq x y z
N MET A 1 -5.02 8.89 -13.37
CA MET A 1 -4.38 8.36 -12.14
C MET A 1 -4.59 6.84 -12.13
N PRO A 2 -3.71 6.05 -11.50
CA PRO A 2 -3.97 4.63 -11.28
C PRO A 2 -5.34 4.45 -10.62
N ASP A 3 -6.05 3.39 -10.99
CA ASP A 3 -7.31 3.04 -10.31
C ASP A 3 -6.99 2.39 -8.96
N TRP A 4 -6.68 3.24 -7.98
CA TRP A 4 -6.23 2.83 -6.65
C TRP A 4 -7.22 1.91 -5.97
N LYS A 5 -8.52 2.17 -6.15
CA LYS A 5 -9.58 1.34 -5.58
C LYS A 5 -9.47 -0.11 -6.07
N ILE A 6 -9.33 -0.33 -7.38
CA ILE A 6 -9.18 -1.67 -7.95
C ILE A 6 -7.90 -2.34 -7.44
N ILE A 7 -6.78 -1.60 -7.43
CA ILE A 7 -5.49 -2.12 -6.94
C ILE A 7 -5.59 -2.57 -5.48
N PHE A 8 -6.20 -1.76 -4.61
CA PHE A 8 -6.33 -2.11 -3.20
C PHE A 8 -7.35 -3.21 -2.94
N GLN A 9 -8.38 -3.37 -3.77
CA GLN A 9 -9.28 -4.54 -3.72
C GLN A 9 -8.52 -5.84 -4.04
N ASP A 10 -7.65 -5.82 -5.04
CA ASP A 10 -6.80 -6.97 -5.37
C ASP A 10 -5.82 -7.30 -4.24
N LEU A 11 -5.15 -6.28 -3.69
CA LEU A 11 -4.25 -6.45 -2.54
C LEU A 11 -4.96 -6.94 -1.28
N LYS A 12 -6.20 -6.51 -1.06
CA LYS A 12 -7.05 -7.04 0.02
C LYS A 12 -7.35 -8.51 -0.18
N THR A 13 -7.70 -8.90 -1.40
CA THR A 13 -8.03 -10.29 -1.78
C THR A 13 -6.83 -11.22 -1.62
N THR A 14 -5.65 -10.80 -2.08
CA THR A 14 -4.41 -11.57 -1.95
C THR A 14 -3.87 -11.58 -0.52
N GLY A 15 -4.23 -10.59 0.29
CA GLY A 15 -3.74 -10.43 1.65
C GLY A 15 -2.24 -10.13 1.74
N GLN A 16 -1.62 -9.74 0.63
CA GLN A 16 -0.18 -9.50 0.53
C GLN A 16 0.23 -8.24 1.29
N THR A 17 1.43 -8.26 1.87
CA THR A 17 2.04 -7.08 2.48
C THR A 17 2.86 -6.30 1.45
N PHE A 18 2.80 -4.98 1.53
CA PHE A 18 3.50 -4.09 0.60
C PHE A 18 4.00 -2.83 1.31
N THR A 19 4.70 -1.97 0.57
CA THR A 19 5.15 -0.65 1.05
C THR A 19 4.44 0.44 0.27
N VAL A 20 3.91 1.46 0.96
CA VAL A 20 3.31 2.64 0.34
C VAL A 20 4.29 3.80 0.38
N TYR A 21 4.43 4.51 -0.73
CA TYR A 21 5.21 5.75 -0.82
C TYR A 21 4.26 6.93 -0.97
N LEU A 22 4.44 7.94 -0.12
CA LEU A 22 3.55 9.09 -0.03
C LEU A 22 4.06 10.26 -0.86
N ARG A 23 3.13 11.06 -1.39
CA ARG A 23 3.41 12.36 -1.97
C ARG A 23 3.68 13.36 -0.84
N TYR A 24 4.94 13.54 -0.47
CA TYR A 24 5.32 14.61 0.46
C TYR A 24 5.72 15.86 -0.33
N GLN A 25 5.15 17.02 0.02
CA GLN A 25 5.45 18.28 -0.65
C GLN A 25 6.83 18.85 -0.30
N GLN A 26 7.44 18.40 0.81
CA GLN A 26 8.81 18.79 1.16
C GLN A 26 9.81 18.02 0.29
N LYS A 27 10.62 18.78 -0.45
CA LYS A 27 11.40 18.34 -1.62
C LYS A 27 12.40 17.21 -1.38
N ASP A 28 12.73 16.87 -0.14
CA ASP A 28 13.92 16.08 0.16
C ASP A 28 13.66 14.81 0.97
N THR A 29 12.39 14.42 1.21
CA THR A 29 12.10 13.16 1.91
C THR A 29 10.87 12.45 1.36
N LEU A 30 11.11 11.29 0.74
CA LEU A 30 10.06 10.33 0.40
C LEU A 30 9.63 9.60 1.67
N ALA A 31 8.48 9.99 2.23
CA ALA A 31 7.85 9.26 3.32
C ALA A 31 7.30 7.92 2.79
N LYS A 32 7.58 6.83 3.51
CA LYS A 32 7.09 5.49 3.17
C LYS A 32 6.54 4.75 4.39
N ILE A 33 5.52 3.94 4.17
CA ILE A 33 4.90 3.09 5.20
C ILE A 33 5.13 1.63 4.80
N PRO A 34 6.06 0.92 5.44
CA PRO A 34 6.37 -0.48 5.12
C PRO A 34 5.39 -1.44 5.78
N ASN A 35 5.38 -2.69 5.29
CA ASN A 35 4.66 -3.83 5.87
C ASN A 35 3.17 -3.57 6.09
N VAL A 36 2.54 -2.84 5.17
CA VAL A 36 1.10 -2.57 5.24
C VAL A 36 0.31 -3.70 4.58
N LYS A 37 -0.89 -3.92 5.11
CA LYS A 37 -1.93 -4.78 4.53
C LYS A 37 -3.22 -3.98 4.41
N VAL A 38 -4.02 -4.26 3.37
CA VAL A 38 -5.34 -3.64 3.21
C VAL A 38 -6.35 -4.29 4.15
N GLN A 39 -7.05 -3.46 4.92
CA GLN A 39 -8.17 -3.87 5.77
C GLN A 39 -9.51 -3.55 5.09
N GLU A 40 -9.71 -2.31 4.68
CA GLU A 40 -10.96 -1.83 4.06
C GLU A 40 -10.64 -0.86 2.93
N VAL A 41 -11.45 -0.87 1.88
CA VAL A 41 -11.27 -0.05 0.67
C VAL A 41 -12.54 0.77 0.50
N PHE A 42 -12.39 2.10 0.45
CA PHE A 42 -13.48 3.05 0.26
C PHE A 42 -13.34 3.75 -1.10
N ASP A 43 -14.24 4.67 -1.41
CA ASP A 43 -14.26 5.35 -2.70
C ASP A 43 -13.12 6.36 -2.88
N ASP A 44 -12.64 6.96 -1.80
CA ASP A 44 -11.64 8.03 -1.77
C ASP A 44 -10.38 7.69 -0.95
N HIS A 45 -10.45 6.67 -0.09
CA HIS A 45 -9.35 6.29 0.80
C HIS A 45 -9.30 4.77 1.07
N VAL A 46 -8.20 4.33 1.66
CA VAL A 46 -7.98 2.96 2.10
C VAL A 46 -7.61 2.92 3.58
N LYS A 47 -8.12 1.91 4.29
CA LYS A 47 -7.70 1.57 5.65
C LYS A 47 -6.61 0.51 5.57
N LEU A 48 -5.45 0.85 6.11
CA LEU A 48 -4.27 0.01 6.14
C LEU A 48 -3.96 -0.41 7.58
N GLU A 49 -3.38 -1.60 7.73
CA GLU A 49 -2.81 -2.11 8.97
C GLU A 49 -1.32 -2.36 8.79
N ASN A 50 -0.52 -2.04 9.80
CA ASN A 50 0.88 -2.44 9.92
C ASN A 50 1.20 -2.79 11.40
N PRO A 51 2.45 -3.16 11.75
CA PRO A 51 2.80 -3.48 13.13
C PRO A 51 2.60 -2.34 14.15
N SER A 52 2.45 -1.10 13.70
CA SER A 52 2.17 0.06 14.55
C SER A 52 0.67 0.31 14.77
N GLY A 53 -0.21 -0.43 14.07
CA GLY A 53 -1.65 -0.33 14.19
C GLY A 53 -2.35 -0.04 12.86
N PHE A 54 -3.44 0.73 12.92
CA PHE A 54 -4.29 1.06 11.77
C PHE A 54 -4.16 2.53 11.37
N GLY A 55 -4.28 2.80 10.07
CA GLY A 55 -4.31 4.16 9.52
C GLY A 55 -5.21 4.27 8.30
N LEU A 56 -5.75 5.46 8.07
CA LEU A 56 -6.47 5.81 6.84
C LEU A 56 -5.53 6.58 5.92
N LEU A 57 -5.59 6.29 4.62
CA LEU A 57 -4.77 6.95 3.61
C LEU A 57 -5.62 7.32 2.39
N GLY A 58 -5.65 8.61 2.06
CA GLY A 58 -6.32 9.12 0.86
C GLY A 58 -5.57 8.71 -0.40
N TYR A 59 -6.30 8.42 -1.48
CA TYR A 59 -5.67 8.03 -2.76
C TYR A 59 -4.83 9.12 -3.41
N GLU A 60 -5.13 10.39 -3.10
CA GLU A 60 -4.38 11.55 -3.58
C GLU A 60 -2.97 11.64 -2.98
N ASP A 61 -2.78 11.15 -1.76
CA ASP A 61 -1.51 11.15 -1.03
C ASP A 61 -0.57 10.05 -1.50
N ILE A 62 -1.03 9.14 -2.37
CA ILE A 62 -0.24 7.99 -2.82
C ILE A 62 0.58 8.36 -4.05
N LEU A 63 1.90 8.19 -3.93
CA LEU A 63 2.83 8.34 -5.05
C LEU A 63 2.92 7.03 -5.84
N TYR A 64 3.32 5.94 -5.16
CA TYR A 64 3.31 4.58 -5.70
C TYR A 64 3.29 3.55 -4.57
N ILE A 65 3.08 2.28 -4.93
CA ILE A 65 3.24 1.15 -4.01
C ILE A 65 4.33 0.21 -4.52
N SER A 66 5.03 -0.44 -3.60
CA SER A 66 6.02 -1.48 -3.89
C SER A 66 5.56 -2.80 -3.30
N ILE A 67 5.22 -3.74 -4.18
CA ILE A 67 4.80 -5.10 -3.82
C ILE A 67 6.04 -6.01 -3.95
N PRO A 68 6.48 -6.68 -2.87
CA PRO A 68 7.57 -7.65 -2.96
C PRO A 68 7.17 -8.75 -3.95
N ARG A 69 8.00 -9.00 -4.96
CA ARG A 69 7.82 -10.20 -5.79
C ARG A 69 7.99 -11.40 -4.87
N GLN A 70 6.99 -12.26 -4.76
CA GLN A 70 7.21 -13.57 -4.15
C GLN A 70 8.27 -14.27 -5.00
N SER A 71 9.51 -14.31 -4.50
CA SER A 71 10.53 -15.19 -5.04
C SER A 71 9.97 -16.59 -4.91
N HIS A 72 9.60 -17.18 -6.03
CA HIS A 72 9.28 -18.60 -6.12
C HIS A 72 10.56 -19.34 -5.74
N ILE A 73 10.71 -19.69 -4.46
CA ILE A 73 11.76 -20.60 -4.03
C ILE A 73 11.33 -21.94 -4.60
N GLN A 74 11.79 -22.26 -5.81
CA GLN A 74 11.79 -23.62 -6.31
C GLN A 74 12.64 -24.42 -5.32
N GLN A 75 11.97 -25.20 -4.48
CA GLN A 75 12.62 -26.26 -3.73
C GLN A 75 13.17 -27.24 -4.77
N MET A 76 14.49 -27.34 -4.85
CA MET A 76 15.19 -28.49 -5.43
C MET A 76 15.44 -29.50 -4.32
#